data_AF-A0A3A0CQE2-F1
#
_entry.id   AF-A0A3A0CQE2-F1
#
_cell.length_a   1.000
_cell.length_b   1.000
_cell.length_c   1.000
_cell.angle_alpha   90.00
_cell.angle_beta   90.00
_cell.angle_gamma   90.00
#
_symmetry.space_group_name_H-M   'P 1'
#
loop_
_entity.id
_entity.type
_entity.pdbx_description
1 polymer ?
#
loop_
_entity_poly.entity_id
_entity_poly.type
_entity_poly.pdbx_seq_one_letter_code
_entity_poly.pdbx_strand_id
1 'polypeptide(L)'
;MRFALISLTCILCASPPSKAQVIYQTGFENPPFVDGNLLGQDFWESTDSPATPGRGVIQSGFAHSGLRALRVDASVSFTTDWYWRNMSFLVSPASTPIIQITWDMYLDGSSSQKSFGWGIDVYDNSSPVPRRVTALIVDANGLLQVWNGSSFSATGAPVSRNSWHAFRINMDYAVGERRVSVFLDNVRVAQGLSFSPSTTDVVADVDIYHVDGGGNDAAYFDNYKVAALADSDGDGIPDPDDACPATAPGEPVDGNGCSELDVDGDGVLNDLDQCPDTPLCAEPVLASGCPIDSDSDGVVNGCDNCPAAPNAGQDDADSDGIGDACDNCPNAVLGDADGNGVVNARDIQRFTEIVLGAPPVGEELCACDMDNDSAVTEADVPQFVDEVLNP
;
A
#
# COMPACT_ATOMS: atom_id res chain seq x y z
N MET A 1 17.02 -46.89 -49.28
CA MET A 1 16.74 -47.42 -47.93
C MET A 1 17.22 -46.40 -46.89
N ARG A 2 16.31 -45.96 -46.03
CA ARG A 2 16.48 -45.32 -44.68
C ARG A 2 17.28 -43.99 -44.64
N PHE A 3 16.61 -42.83 -44.59
CA PHE A 3 16.00 -42.13 -43.43
C PHE A 3 16.97 -41.76 -42.29
N ALA A 4 17.23 -40.45 -42.14
CA ALA A 4 17.32 -39.77 -40.85
C ALA A 4 17.07 -38.26 -41.03
N LEU A 5 16.33 -37.70 -40.08
CA LEU A 5 15.55 -36.46 -40.11
C LEU A 5 16.38 -35.17 -40.20
N ILE A 6 15.94 -34.24 -41.04
CA ILE A 6 16.11 -32.80 -40.79
C ILE A 6 14.69 -32.25 -40.66
N SER A 7 14.31 -31.86 -39.46
CA SER A 7 13.03 -31.22 -39.16
C SER A 7 13.00 -29.84 -39.81
N LEU A 8 12.37 -29.73 -40.98
CA LEU A 8 12.04 -28.47 -41.61
C LEU A 8 10.62 -28.10 -41.16
N THR A 9 10.51 -27.43 -40.02
CA THR A 9 9.25 -26.83 -39.56
C THR A 9 9.22 -25.40 -40.04
N CYS A 10 8.49 -25.16 -41.13
CA CYS A 10 7.97 -23.84 -41.47
C CYS A 10 6.45 -23.99 -41.54
N ILE A 11 5.73 -22.92 -41.16
CA ILE A 11 4.28 -22.67 -41.20
C ILE A 11 3.69 -22.43 -39.79
N LEU A 12 3.55 -21.13 -39.47
CA LEU A 12 2.55 -20.47 -38.59
C LEU A 12 2.64 -20.82 -37.08
N CYS A 13 3.00 -19.96 -36.12
CA CYS A 13 2.79 -18.51 -35.96
C CYS A 13 3.99 -17.84 -35.29
N ALA A 14 4.72 -17.00 -36.01
CA ALA A 14 5.40 -15.87 -35.41
C ALA A 14 5.14 -14.70 -36.35
N SER A 15 4.20 -13.84 -35.97
CA SER A 15 3.99 -12.57 -36.65
C SER A 15 5.34 -11.84 -36.66
N PRO A 16 5.89 -11.45 -37.83
CA PRO A 16 6.97 -10.46 -37.82
C PRO A 16 6.42 -9.19 -37.17
N PRO A 17 7.19 -8.44 -36.36
CA PRO A 17 6.74 -7.14 -35.88
C PRO A 17 6.39 -6.33 -37.12
N SER A 18 5.11 -5.94 -37.18
CA SER A 18 4.53 -5.26 -38.33
C SER A 18 5.34 -4.00 -38.62
N LYS A 19 5.78 -3.88 -39.87
CA LYS A 19 6.38 -2.66 -40.41
C LYS A 19 5.41 -1.49 -40.20
N ALA A 20 5.67 -0.63 -39.22
CA ALA A 20 4.95 0.61 -39.06
C ALA A 20 5.47 1.66 -40.06
N GLN A 21 4.54 2.31 -40.75
CA GLN A 21 4.78 3.39 -41.70
C GLN A 21 4.89 4.73 -40.98
N VAL A 22 5.74 5.59 -41.52
CA VAL A 22 6.00 6.95 -41.04
C VAL A 22 4.73 7.80 -41.05
N ILE A 23 4.35 8.31 -39.87
CA ILE A 23 3.53 9.51 -39.73
C ILE A 23 4.32 10.53 -38.89
N TYR A 24 5.57 10.83 -39.32
CA TYR A 24 6.14 12.21 -39.53
C TYR A 24 6.52 12.93 -38.17
N GLN A 25 7.76 13.29 -37.82
CA GLN A 25 8.62 14.50 -37.92
C GLN A 25 8.09 15.91 -37.55
N THR A 26 8.49 16.49 -36.41
CA THR A 26 8.43 17.95 -36.17
C THR A 26 9.61 18.64 -36.86
N GLY A 27 9.39 19.12 -38.08
CA GLY A 27 10.18 20.21 -38.64
C GLY A 27 9.49 21.51 -38.26
N PHE A 28 10.04 22.24 -37.29
CA PHE A 28 9.74 23.66 -37.12
C PHE A 28 10.27 24.39 -38.36
N GLU A 29 9.48 24.58 -39.43
CA GLU A 29 9.53 25.70 -40.41
C GLU A 29 8.29 25.65 -41.35
N ASN A 30 7.27 26.47 -41.06
CA ASN A 30 6.17 26.98 -41.93
C ASN A 30 5.19 26.03 -42.73
N PRO A 31 3.91 26.45 -42.94
CA PRO A 31 2.70 25.60 -43.21
C PRO A 31 2.49 25.36 -44.74
N PRO A 32 1.52 24.51 -45.25
CA PRO A 32 0.06 24.55 -44.95
C PRO A 32 -0.81 23.27 -45.13
N PHE A 33 -2.10 23.36 -44.72
CA PHE A 33 -3.30 22.58 -45.16
C PHE A 33 -3.54 21.16 -44.55
N VAL A 34 -4.73 20.52 -44.52
CA VAL A 34 -6.19 20.77 -44.79
C VAL A 34 -7.01 19.59 -44.19
N ASP A 35 -8.28 19.86 -43.86
CA ASP A 35 -9.41 19.00 -43.41
C ASP A 35 -9.49 17.52 -43.84
N GLY A 36 -10.10 16.70 -42.95
CA GLY A 36 -10.67 15.39 -43.30
C GLY A 36 -11.41 14.67 -42.15
N ASN A 37 -12.75 14.67 -42.21
CA ASN A 37 -13.74 13.94 -41.40
C ASN A 37 -13.44 12.43 -41.20
N LEU A 38 -13.60 11.86 -39.99
CA LEU A 38 -14.08 10.48 -39.79
C LEU A 38 -14.77 10.27 -38.42
N LEU A 39 -15.94 9.60 -38.47
CA LEU A 39 -16.83 9.22 -37.38
C LEU A 39 -16.47 7.83 -36.82
N GLY A 40 -16.49 7.69 -35.49
CA GLY A 40 -16.73 6.43 -34.76
C GLY A 40 -15.51 5.54 -34.49
N GLN A 41 -15.10 5.43 -33.21
CA GLN A 41 -14.71 4.20 -32.49
C GLN A 41 -14.26 4.53 -31.05
N ASP A 42 -14.81 3.78 -30.09
CA ASP A 42 -14.41 3.76 -28.68
C ASP A 42 -13.10 2.96 -28.51
N PHE A 43 -12.35 3.27 -27.45
CA PHE A 43 -11.03 2.73 -27.03
C PHE A 43 -9.79 3.36 -27.71
N TRP A 44 -8.86 3.86 -26.90
CA TRP A 44 -7.52 4.31 -27.31
C TRP A 44 -6.46 3.57 -26.48
N GLU A 45 -5.60 2.82 -27.16
CA GLU A 45 -4.30 2.34 -26.67
C GLU A 45 -3.24 2.97 -27.59
N SER A 46 -2.15 3.50 -27.04
CA SER A 46 -0.97 3.87 -27.82
C SER A 46 0.17 2.94 -27.43
N THR A 47 0.94 2.47 -28.42
CA THR A 47 2.10 1.60 -28.20
C THR A 47 3.28 2.10 -29.04
N ASP A 48 4.42 2.40 -28.39
CA ASP A 48 5.74 1.72 -28.55
C ASP A 48 6.97 2.65 -28.38
N SER A 49 7.68 2.47 -27.25
CA SER A 49 9.11 2.13 -27.00
C SER A 49 10.24 2.35 -28.05
N PRO A 50 11.53 2.26 -27.64
CA PRO A 50 12.56 3.30 -27.53
C PRO A 50 13.43 3.45 -28.80
N ALA A 51 12.93 3.07 -29.98
CA ALA A 51 13.73 3.01 -31.21
C ALA A 51 13.39 4.07 -32.28
N THR A 52 12.30 4.84 -32.17
CA THR A 52 11.97 5.89 -33.16
C THR A 52 10.91 6.90 -32.66
N PRO A 53 11.02 8.21 -32.96
CA PRO A 53 10.26 9.29 -32.32
C PRO A 53 9.04 9.84 -33.11
N GLY A 54 7.99 10.22 -32.37
CA GLY A 54 7.06 11.34 -32.67
C GLY A 54 5.91 11.12 -33.66
N ARG A 55 4.64 11.20 -33.18
CA ARG A 55 3.66 12.25 -33.53
C ARG A 55 2.33 12.13 -32.75
N GLY A 56 1.94 13.21 -32.07
CA GLY A 56 0.57 13.47 -31.63
C GLY A 56 0.10 14.78 -32.26
N VAL A 57 -1.15 14.83 -32.76
CA VAL A 57 -1.80 16.04 -33.27
C VAL A 57 -3.18 16.10 -32.67
N ILE A 58 -3.59 17.27 -32.17
CA ILE A 58 -4.99 17.52 -31.83
C ILE A 58 -5.45 18.94 -32.22
N GLN A 59 -6.68 19.12 -32.71
CA GLN A 59 -7.09 20.34 -33.43
C GLN A 59 -8.45 20.89 -32.91
N SER A 60 -8.41 22.17 -32.48
CA SER A 60 -9.47 23.19 -32.21
C SER A 60 -10.87 22.83 -31.65
N GLY A 61 -11.36 23.62 -30.68
CA GLY A 61 -12.66 23.45 -29.99
C GLY A 61 -13.81 24.41 -30.33
N PHE A 62 -14.97 24.22 -29.65
CA PHE A 62 -15.85 25.19 -28.96
C PHE A 62 -17.13 24.51 -28.40
N ALA A 63 -17.67 25.12 -27.34
CA ALA A 63 -19.05 25.13 -26.80
C ALA A 63 -19.60 23.93 -25.99
N HIS A 64 -19.95 24.29 -24.74
CA HIS A 64 -20.79 23.62 -23.74
C HIS A 64 -21.98 22.87 -24.38
N SER A 65 -21.92 21.55 -24.39
CA SER A 65 -23.12 20.71 -24.44
C SER A 65 -23.36 20.20 -23.02
N GLY A 66 -24.62 20.12 -22.59
CA GLY A 66 -25.03 19.78 -21.22
C GLY A 66 -24.76 18.32 -20.79
N LEU A 67 -23.62 17.76 -21.21
CA LEU A 67 -23.13 16.43 -20.88
C LEU A 67 -21.61 16.51 -20.64
N ARG A 68 -21.18 15.82 -19.58
CA ARG A 68 -19.87 15.86 -18.91
C ARG A 68 -18.71 15.59 -19.87
N ALA A 69 -17.66 16.40 -19.81
CA ALA A 69 -16.53 16.36 -20.75
C ALA A 69 -15.18 16.51 -20.04
N LEU A 70 -14.14 15.90 -20.59
CA LEU A 70 -12.73 16.16 -20.26
C LEU A 70 -12.08 16.91 -21.42
N ARG A 71 -11.32 17.94 -21.10
CA ARG A 71 -10.48 18.73 -22.02
C ARG A 71 -9.01 18.46 -21.70
N VAL A 72 -8.17 18.38 -22.73
CA VAL A 72 -6.72 18.23 -22.60
C VAL A 72 -6.06 19.28 -23.49
N ASP A 73 -5.21 20.11 -22.90
CA ASP A 73 -4.55 21.25 -23.52
C ASP A 73 -3.03 21.06 -23.44
N ALA A 74 -2.27 21.58 -24.41
CA ALA A 74 -0.82 21.63 -24.31
C ALA A 74 -0.26 22.98 -24.74
N SER A 75 0.74 23.50 -24.01
CA SER A 75 1.38 24.80 -24.30
C SER A 75 2.90 24.74 -24.18
N VAL A 76 3.59 25.31 -25.18
CA VAL A 76 5.05 25.43 -25.24
C VAL A 76 5.48 26.90 -25.42
N SER A 77 5.66 27.62 -24.31
CA SER A 77 6.15 29.01 -24.27
C SER A 77 5.35 30.01 -25.13
N PHE A 78 5.85 31.24 -25.28
CA PHE A 78 5.15 32.45 -25.75
C PHE A 78 4.53 32.39 -27.17
N THR A 79 4.65 31.27 -27.87
CA THR A 79 4.01 30.96 -29.15
C THR A 79 3.15 29.72 -28.97
N THR A 80 1.86 29.93 -28.75
CA THR A 80 0.93 28.87 -28.35
C THR A 80 0.33 28.18 -29.57
N ASP A 81 0.85 27.01 -29.94
CA ASP A 81 0.10 26.04 -30.73
C ASP A 81 -0.71 25.17 -29.76
N TRP A 82 -2.03 25.35 -29.76
CA TRP A 82 -2.94 24.66 -28.86
C TRP A 82 -3.49 23.41 -29.52
N TYR A 83 -3.44 22.27 -28.82
CA TYR A 83 -3.99 21.00 -29.28
C TYR A 83 -5.16 20.59 -28.37
N TRP A 84 -6.34 20.31 -28.94
CA TRP A 84 -7.58 20.08 -28.18
C TRP A 84 -8.32 18.81 -28.60
N ARG A 85 -8.63 17.88 -27.68
CA ARG A 85 -9.61 16.79 -27.93
C ARG A 85 -10.70 16.82 -26.87
N ASN A 86 -11.96 16.77 -27.30
CA ASN A 86 -13.06 16.54 -26.38
C ASN A 86 -13.20 15.04 -26.12
N MET A 87 -13.09 14.63 -24.86
CA MET A 87 -13.48 13.30 -24.41
C MET A 87 -14.81 13.41 -23.66
N SER A 88 -15.88 12.87 -24.23
CA SER A 88 -17.19 12.86 -23.61
C SER A 88 -17.53 11.43 -23.20
N PHE A 89 -17.62 11.17 -21.89
CA PHE A 89 -18.13 9.92 -21.35
C PHE A 89 -19.07 10.21 -20.18
N LEU A 90 -20.07 9.35 -19.99
CA LEU A 90 -21.06 9.51 -18.94
C LEU A 90 -20.44 9.16 -17.59
N VAL A 91 -20.04 10.17 -16.82
CA VAL A 91 -19.86 10.00 -15.37
C VAL A 91 -21.27 9.98 -14.76
N SER A 92 -21.64 9.00 -13.95
CA SER A 92 -22.93 8.96 -13.25
C SER A 92 -22.68 9.17 -11.75
N PRO A 93 -23.35 10.13 -11.07
CA PRO A 93 -23.13 10.39 -9.64
C PRO A 93 -23.49 9.22 -8.73
N ALA A 94 -24.23 8.23 -9.25
CA ALA A 94 -24.78 7.14 -8.45
C ALA A 94 -24.02 5.81 -8.56
N SER A 95 -22.97 5.72 -9.41
CA SER A 95 -22.28 4.45 -9.66
C SER A 95 -20.78 4.56 -9.99
N THR A 96 -20.21 5.77 -10.08
CA THR A 96 -18.79 5.98 -10.39
C THR A 96 -18.26 7.21 -9.63
N PRO A 97 -17.75 7.05 -8.40
CA PRO A 97 -17.20 8.16 -7.63
C PRO A 97 -15.82 8.60 -8.13
N ILE A 98 -15.04 7.73 -8.79
CA ILE A 98 -13.67 8.08 -9.21
C ILE A 98 -13.62 8.41 -10.70
N ILE A 99 -13.00 9.57 -11.02
CA ILE A 99 -12.43 9.81 -12.34
C ILE A 99 -10.94 9.57 -12.25
N GLN A 100 -10.46 8.55 -12.95
CA GLN A 100 -9.06 8.19 -13.02
C GLN A 100 -8.44 8.69 -14.32
N ILE A 101 -7.26 9.28 -14.23
CA ILE A 101 -6.41 9.66 -15.35
C ILE A 101 -5.08 8.93 -15.19
N THR A 102 -4.69 8.13 -16.18
CA THR A 102 -3.39 7.44 -16.19
C THR A 102 -2.61 7.81 -17.44
N TRP A 103 -1.29 7.89 -17.35
CA TRP A 103 -0.39 8.03 -18.49
C TRP A 103 1.01 7.60 -18.10
N ASP A 104 1.82 7.21 -19.07
CA ASP A 104 3.24 7.03 -18.90
C ASP A 104 3.98 8.27 -19.40
N MET A 105 4.99 8.71 -18.66
CA MET A 105 5.83 9.84 -19.05
C MET A 105 7.30 9.45 -19.07
N TYR A 106 7.99 9.86 -20.13
CA TYR A 106 9.44 9.79 -20.26
C TYR A 106 10.03 11.19 -20.30
N LEU A 107 10.96 11.49 -19.39
CA LEU A 107 11.69 12.76 -19.39
C LEU A 107 13.08 12.56 -19.96
N ASP A 108 13.39 13.16 -21.12
CA ASP A 108 14.74 13.16 -21.67
C ASP A 108 15.68 14.02 -20.79
N GLY A 109 16.83 13.45 -20.43
CA GLY A 109 17.85 14.11 -19.62
C GLY A 109 18.87 14.93 -20.41
N SER A 110 18.63 15.23 -21.68
CA SER A 110 19.61 15.87 -22.57
C SER A 110 19.86 17.36 -22.32
N SER A 111 19.13 18.06 -21.44
CA SER A 111 19.38 19.48 -21.14
C SER A 111 20.08 19.78 -19.80
N SER A 112 20.81 20.89 -19.79
CA SER A 112 21.39 21.51 -18.59
C SER A 112 20.29 21.94 -17.61
N GLN A 113 20.58 21.91 -16.30
CA GLN A 113 19.73 22.19 -15.10
C GLN A 113 18.91 23.52 -15.06
N LYS A 114 18.49 24.10 -16.19
CA LYS A 114 17.79 25.39 -16.27
C LYS A 114 16.30 25.29 -16.57
N SER A 115 15.77 24.13 -16.90
CA SER A 115 14.33 23.95 -17.08
C SER A 115 13.62 23.93 -15.72
N PHE A 116 12.53 24.67 -15.61
CA PHE A 116 11.74 24.78 -14.37
C PHE A 116 10.75 23.61 -14.19
N GLY A 117 10.64 22.74 -15.20
CA GLY A 117 9.92 21.46 -15.12
C GLY A 117 8.87 21.28 -16.20
N TRP A 118 8.42 20.04 -16.34
CA TRP A 118 7.19 19.67 -17.06
C TRP A 118 6.08 19.48 -16.06
N GLY A 119 4.86 19.84 -16.43
CA GLY A 119 3.74 19.69 -15.53
C GLY A 119 2.40 19.45 -16.19
N ILE A 120 1.47 19.02 -15.35
CA ILE A 120 0.06 18.87 -15.69
C ILE A 120 -0.72 19.72 -14.69
N ASP A 121 -1.61 20.58 -15.14
CA ASP A 121 -2.63 21.18 -14.29
C ASP A 121 -3.95 20.47 -14.55
N VAL A 122 -4.69 20.13 -13.49
CA VAL A 122 -6.05 19.63 -13.59
C VAL A 122 -6.97 20.67 -13.00
N TYR A 123 -7.98 21.10 -13.75
CA TYR A 123 -9.01 22.03 -13.30
C TYR A 123 -10.37 21.35 -13.21
N ASP A 124 -11.17 21.75 -12.23
CA ASP A 124 -12.62 21.51 -12.25
C ASP A 124 -13.36 22.75 -12.78
N ASN A 125 -14.59 22.54 -13.25
CA ASN A 125 -15.48 23.61 -13.68
C ASN A 125 -16.68 23.79 -12.73
N SER A 126 -16.47 23.58 -11.42
CA SER A 126 -17.47 23.73 -10.34
C SER A 126 -17.89 25.19 -10.08
N SER A 127 -17.27 26.13 -10.75
CA SER A 127 -17.40 27.57 -10.57
C SER A 127 -17.45 28.23 -11.95
N PRO A 128 -17.99 29.45 -12.11
CA PRO A 128 -17.92 30.19 -13.37
C PRO A 128 -16.49 30.41 -13.91
N VAL A 129 -15.46 30.13 -13.11
CA VAL A 129 -14.05 30.12 -13.52
C VAL A 129 -13.46 28.74 -13.18
N PRO A 130 -12.72 28.10 -14.11
CA PRO A 130 -12.02 26.86 -13.83
C PRO A 130 -11.14 26.98 -12.59
N ARG A 131 -11.23 26.02 -11.68
CA ARG A 131 -10.43 25.98 -10.45
C ARG A 131 -9.41 24.87 -10.57
N ARG A 132 -8.12 25.19 -10.36
CA ARG A 132 -7.06 24.17 -10.30
C ARG A 132 -7.28 23.27 -9.09
N VAL A 133 -7.45 21.97 -9.34
CA VAL A 133 -7.64 20.94 -8.32
C VAL A 133 -6.36 20.16 -8.04
N THR A 134 -5.51 19.95 -9.04
CA THR A 134 -4.16 19.46 -8.78
C THR A 134 -3.24 19.96 -9.87
N ALA A 135 -1.95 19.88 -9.60
CA ALA A 135 -0.94 20.03 -10.61
C ALA A 135 0.30 19.26 -10.21
N LEU A 136 1.00 18.74 -11.20
CA LEU A 136 2.25 18.02 -11.03
C LEU A 136 3.35 18.83 -11.72
N ILE A 137 4.52 18.96 -11.10
CA ILE A 137 5.73 19.48 -11.74
C ILE A 137 6.91 18.59 -11.35
N VAL A 138 7.77 18.24 -12.31
CA VAL A 138 9.08 17.67 -12.00
C VAL A 138 10.12 18.77 -11.97
N ASP A 139 10.74 19.01 -10.81
CA ASP A 139 11.68 20.11 -10.63
C ASP A 139 13.07 19.84 -11.24
N ALA A 140 13.95 20.84 -11.17
CA ALA A 140 15.30 20.76 -11.72
C ALA A 140 16.16 19.63 -11.12
N ASN A 141 15.82 19.15 -9.91
CA ASN A 141 16.49 18.04 -9.24
C ASN A 141 15.89 16.68 -9.61
N GLY A 142 14.83 16.64 -10.43
CA GLY A 142 14.12 15.42 -10.78
C GLY A 142 13.18 14.93 -9.69
N LEU A 143 12.74 15.82 -8.77
CA LEU A 143 11.75 15.48 -7.75
C LEU A 143 10.37 15.91 -8.20
N LEU A 144 9.39 15.04 -7.97
CA LEU A 144 7.99 15.36 -8.20
C LEU A 144 7.50 16.34 -7.13
N GLN A 145 6.83 17.39 -7.60
CA GLN A 145 6.11 18.36 -6.80
C GLN A 145 4.64 18.30 -7.18
N VAL A 146 3.77 18.38 -6.17
CA VAL A 146 2.32 18.38 -6.35
C VAL A 146 1.73 19.66 -5.77
N TRP A 147 0.77 20.25 -6.48
CA TRP A 147 0.03 21.41 -6.02
C TRP A 147 -0.96 21.04 -4.92
N ASN A 148 -0.87 21.72 -3.78
CA ASN A 148 -1.69 21.45 -2.60
C ASN A 148 -2.88 22.42 -2.42
N GLY A 149 -3.22 23.18 -3.47
CA GLY A 149 -4.25 24.23 -3.42
C GLY A 149 -3.70 25.65 -3.23
N SER A 150 -2.45 25.81 -2.78
CA SER A 150 -1.83 27.13 -2.55
C SER A 150 -0.40 27.27 -3.08
N SER A 151 0.37 26.18 -3.09
CA SER A 151 1.73 26.12 -3.62
C SER A 151 2.04 24.72 -4.12
N PHE A 152 3.13 24.57 -4.87
CA PHE A 152 3.75 23.27 -5.09
C PHE A 152 4.47 22.82 -3.82
N SER A 153 4.27 21.57 -3.44
CA SER A 153 4.98 20.88 -2.36
C SER A 153 5.70 19.66 -2.91
N ALA A 154 6.96 19.46 -2.52
CA ALA A 154 7.73 18.28 -2.91
C ALA A 154 7.12 17.02 -2.28
N THR A 155 6.95 15.97 -3.08
CA THR A 155 6.51 14.65 -2.59
C THR A 155 7.68 13.81 -2.09
N GLY A 156 8.92 14.19 -2.45
CA GLY A 156 10.12 13.39 -2.23
C GLY A 156 10.30 12.24 -3.24
N ALA A 157 9.32 12.02 -4.12
CA ALA A 157 9.36 10.94 -5.11
C ALA A 157 10.25 11.34 -6.31
N PRO A 158 11.28 10.54 -6.64
CA PRO A 158 12.17 10.83 -7.77
C PRO A 158 11.51 10.41 -9.10
N VAL A 159 11.54 11.31 -10.08
CA VAL A 159 11.21 11.00 -11.48
C VAL A 159 12.53 10.95 -12.24
N SER A 160 13.02 9.74 -12.47
CA SER A 160 14.32 9.52 -13.07
C SER A 160 14.30 9.91 -14.54
N ARG A 161 15.28 10.73 -14.93
CA ARG A 161 15.50 11.08 -16.34
C ARG A 161 15.88 9.83 -17.15
N ASN A 162 15.60 9.88 -18.45
CA ASN A 162 15.83 8.83 -19.41
C ASN A 162 15.11 7.50 -19.09
N SER A 163 14.04 7.55 -18.30
CA SER A 163 13.25 6.41 -17.86
C SER A 163 11.76 6.69 -18.03
N TRP A 164 10.98 5.64 -18.28
CA TRP A 164 9.53 5.71 -18.26
C TRP A 164 9.03 5.60 -16.83
N HIS A 165 8.02 6.40 -16.51
CA HIS A 165 7.34 6.40 -15.23
C HIS A 165 5.83 6.41 -15.46
N ALA A 166 5.11 5.59 -14.69
CA ALA A 166 3.66 5.53 -14.74
C ALA A 166 3.08 6.57 -13.79
N PHE A 167 2.18 7.40 -14.28
CA PHE A 167 1.46 8.37 -13.49
C PHE A 167 -0.02 8.03 -13.44
N ARG A 168 -0.62 8.21 -12.28
CA ARG A 168 -2.06 8.08 -12.07
C ARG A 168 -2.55 9.24 -11.21
N ILE A 169 -3.69 9.80 -11.57
CA ILE A 169 -4.45 10.75 -10.76
C ILE A 169 -5.84 10.15 -10.55
N ASN A 170 -6.22 9.94 -9.30
CA ASN A 170 -7.59 9.63 -8.94
C ASN A 170 -8.25 10.89 -8.41
N MET A 171 -9.37 11.28 -9.02
CA MET A 171 -10.24 12.31 -8.52
C MET A 171 -11.49 11.64 -7.95
N ASP A 172 -11.61 11.65 -6.63
CA ASP A 172 -12.74 11.08 -5.91
C ASP A 172 -13.84 12.13 -5.69
N TYR A 173 -15.04 11.80 -6.16
CA TYR A 173 -16.26 12.59 -6.09
C TYR A 173 -17.33 11.98 -5.18
N ALA A 174 -16.99 10.96 -4.39
CA ALA A 174 -17.86 10.42 -3.36
C ALA A 174 -18.35 11.52 -2.39
N VAL A 175 -19.52 11.31 -1.81
CA VAL A 175 -20.18 12.31 -0.96
C VAL A 175 -19.46 12.40 0.39
N GLY A 176 -18.74 13.50 0.61
CA GLY A 176 -18.16 13.86 1.92
C GLY A 176 -16.67 14.16 1.87
N GLU A 177 -15.93 13.49 1.00
CA GLU A 177 -14.47 13.57 0.94
C GLU A 177 -13.98 13.73 -0.49
N ARG A 178 -14.15 14.92 -1.06
CA ARG A 178 -13.69 15.17 -2.42
C ARG A 178 -12.17 15.30 -2.47
N ARG A 179 -11.47 14.22 -2.79
CA ARG A 179 -10.01 14.08 -2.72
C ARG A 179 -9.39 13.96 -4.12
N VAL A 180 -8.18 14.48 -4.26
CA VAL A 180 -7.31 14.16 -5.41
C VAL A 180 -6.11 13.41 -4.87
N SER A 181 -5.86 12.23 -5.42
CA SER A 181 -4.70 11.39 -5.14
C SER A 181 -3.80 11.33 -6.37
N VAL A 182 -2.49 11.48 -6.16
CA VAL A 182 -1.47 11.39 -7.21
C VAL A 182 -0.59 10.18 -6.92
N PHE A 183 -0.31 9.40 -7.95
CA PHE A 183 0.50 8.20 -7.89
C PHE A 183 1.63 8.27 -8.91
N LEU A 184 2.79 7.75 -8.52
CA LEU A 184 3.96 7.54 -9.35
C LEU A 184 4.38 6.08 -9.22
N ASP A 185 4.48 5.36 -10.34
CA ASP A 185 4.85 3.94 -10.39
C ASP A 185 4.01 3.09 -9.42
N ASN A 186 2.69 3.35 -9.43
CA ASN A 186 1.67 2.75 -8.56
C ASN A 186 1.79 3.07 -7.07
N VAL A 187 2.73 3.91 -6.62
CA VAL A 187 2.82 4.37 -5.23
C VAL A 187 2.05 5.69 -5.07
N ARG A 188 1.19 5.80 -4.05
CA ARG A 188 0.52 7.07 -3.73
C ARG A 188 1.54 8.07 -3.17
N VAL A 189 1.78 9.16 -3.89
CA VAL A 189 2.80 10.16 -3.54
C VAL A 189 2.23 11.47 -3.02
N ALA A 190 0.93 11.72 -3.26
CA ALA A 190 0.23 12.86 -2.68
C ALA A 190 -1.28 12.59 -2.59
N GLN A 191 -1.94 13.22 -1.62
CA GLN A 191 -3.38 13.26 -1.49
C GLN A 191 -3.81 14.62 -0.91
N GLY A 192 -4.94 15.16 -1.34
CA GLY A 192 -5.48 16.40 -0.76
C GLY A 192 -6.95 16.65 -1.07
N LEU A 193 -7.62 17.37 -0.17
CA LEU A 193 -8.98 17.86 -0.38
C LEU A 193 -8.95 18.96 -1.44
N SER A 194 -9.63 18.77 -2.56
CA SER A 194 -9.48 19.70 -3.67
C SER A 194 -10.74 20.31 -4.23
N PHE A 195 -11.91 19.77 -3.91
CA PHE A 195 -13.15 20.22 -4.52
C PHE A 195 -14.10 20.87 -3.50
N SER A 196 -14.90 21.84 -3.93
CA SER A 196 -16.00 22.38 -3.12
C SER A 196 -17.11 21.33 -3.02
N PRO A 197 -17.78 21.11 -1.86
CA PRO A 197 -18.91 20.16 -1.74
C PRO A 197 -20.12 20.47 -2.63
N SER A 198 -20.15 21.65 -3.28
CA SER A 198 -21.37 22.26 -3.80
C SER A 198 -21.73 21.94 -5.26
N THR A 199 -20.94 21.19 -6.02
CA THR A 199 -21.26 20.92 -7.44
C THR A 199 -21.20 19.45 -7.83
N THR A 200 -22.21 18.99 -8.54
CA THR A 200 -22.30 17.65 -9.14
C THR A 200 -21.79 17.62 -10.59
N ASP A 201 -21.42 18.78 -11.13
CA ASP A 201 -20.93 18.95 -12.49
C ASP A 201 -19.42 18.98 -12.48
N VAL A 202 -18.81 17.94 -13.05
CA VAL A 202 -17.37 17.85 -13.21
C VAL A 202 -17.07 17.82 -14.69
N VAL A 203 -16.37 18.87 -15.11
CA VAL A 203 -15.60 18.91 -16.34
C VAL A 203 -14.16 19.04 -15.85
N ALA A 204 -13.33 18.04 -16.16
CA ALA A 204 -11.91 18.12 -15.90
C ALA A 204 -11.23 18.79 -17.10
N ASP A 205 -10.33 19.72 -16.85
CA ASP A 205 -9.46 20.31 -17.85
C ASP A 205 -8.01 19.96 -17.50
N VAL A 206 -7.26 19.37 -18.41
CA VAL A 206 -5.91 18.84 -18.16
C VAL A 206 -4.91 19.58 -19.05
N ASP A 207 -4.16 20.50 -18.48
CA ASP A 207 -3.17 21.28 -19.22
C ASP A 207 -1.79 20.65 -19.04
N ILE A 208 -1.20 20.12 -20.11
CA ILE A 208 0.20 19.71 -20.15
C ILE A 208 1.06 20.90 -20.55
N TYR A 209 2.05 21.25 -19.74
CA TYR A 209 2.91 22.40 -20.03
C TYR A 209 4.38 22.10 -19.79
N HIS A 210 5.20 22.88 -20.49
CA HIS A 210 6.64 22.94 -20.29
C HIS A 210 7.03 24.35 -19.84
N VAL A 211 7.72 24.47 -18.69
CA VAL A 211 8.26 25.74 -18.21
C VAL A 211 9.75 25.80 -18.58
N ASP A 212 10.04 26.40 -19.74
CA ASP A 212 11.40 26.54 -20.25
C ASP A 212 12.14 27.74 -19.60
N GLY A 213 13.31 27.46 -19.01
CA GLY A 213 14.29 28.45 -18.54
C GLY A 213 15.56 28.50 -19.39
N GLY A 214 15.54 27.82 -20.53
CA GLY A 214 16.62 27.61 -21.49
C GLY A 214 17.12 26.15 -21.47
N GLY A 215 16.70 25.33 -22.44
CA GLY A 215 17.15 23.94 -22.64
C GLY A 215 16.49 23.24 -23.84
N ASN A 216 16.94 22.02 -24.17
CA ASN A 216 16.33 21.14 -25.19
C ASN A 216 15.57 19.97 -24.54
N ASP A 217 14.95 20.18 -23.37
CA ASP A 217 14.22 19.09 -22.72
C ASP A 217 13.01 18.66 -23.57
N ALA A 218 12.80 17.34 -23.61
CA ALA A 218 11.63 16.73 -24.19
C ALA A 218 10.97 15.81 -23.17
N ALA A 219 9.66 15.94 -23.01
CA ALA A 219 8.84 14.93 -22.36
C ALA A 219 8.05 14.17 -23.43
N TYR A 220 7.95 12.86 -23.28
CA TYR A 220 7.14 11.98 -24.11
C TYR A 220 6.03 11.38 -23.24
N PHE A 221 4.85 11.24 -23.80
CA PHE A 221 3.68 10.71 -23.13
C PHE A 221 3.17 9.50 -23.91
N ASP A 222 2.82 8.43 -23.20
CA ASP A 222 2.22 7.21 -23.75
C ASP A 222 1.09 6.73 -22.83
N ASN A 223 0.28 5.77 -23.28
CA ASN A 223 -0.76 5.12 -22.47
C ASN A 223 -1.74 6.07 -21.75
N TYR A 224 -2.02 7.23 -22.34
CA TYR A 224 -2.97 8.19 -21.75
C TYR A 224 -4.39 7.63 -21.78
N LYS A 225 -4.99 7.43 -20.61
CA LYS A 225 -6.34 6.90 -20.44
C LYS A 225 -7.09 7.70 -19.39
N VAL A 226 -8.38 7.92 -19.64
CA VAL A 226 -9.30 8.44 -18.63
C VAL A 226 -10.48 7.49 -18.48
N ALA A 227 -10.84 7.17 -17.25
CA ALA A 227 -11.95 6.29 -16.93
C ALA A 227 -12.80 6.85 -15.78
N ALA A 228 -14.11 6.64 -15.83
CA ALA A 228 -14.98 6.75 -14.66
C ALA A 228 -15.12 5.36 -14.07
N LEU A 229 -14.74 5.20 -12.80
CA LEU A 229 -14.64 3.91 -12.12
C LEU A 229 -15.47 3.92 -10.84
N ALA A 230 -15.94 2.72 -10.46
CA ALA A 230 -16.54 2.45 -9.17
C ALA A 230 -15.44 2.38 -8.10
N ASP A 231 -15.82 2.69 -6.87
CA ASP A 231 -15.03 2.55 -5.65
C ASP A 231 -16.05 2.17 -4.56
N SER A 232 -16.00 0.92 -4.14
CA SER A 232 -17.06 0.28 -3.36
C SER A 232 -16.94 0.57 -1.87
N ASP A 233 -15.73 0.71 -1.34
CA ASP A 233 -15.46 0.98 0.08
C ASP A 233 -15.13 2.45 0.36
N GLY A 234 -14.83 3.24 -0.68
CA GLY A 234 -14.63 4.67 -0.59
C GLY A 234 -13.26 5.06 -0.05
N ASP A 235 -12.24 4.24 -0.27
CA ASP A 235 -10.87 4.49 0.16
C ASP A 235 -10.08 5.40 -0.81
N GLY A 236 -10.65 5.70 -1.99
CA GLY A 236 -10.07 6.53 -3.05
C GLY A 236 -9.25 5.75 -4.10
N ILE A 237 -9.29 4.42 -4.06
CA ILE A 237 -8.76 3.48 -5.05
C ILE A 237 -9.94 2.79 -5.76
N PRO A 238 -10.00 2.80 -7.10
CA PRO A 238 -11.14 2.24 -7.79
C PRO A 238 -11.11 0.70 -7.79
N ASP A 239 -12.28 0.05 -7.75
CA ASP A 239 -12.41 -1.43 -7.63
C ASP A 239 -11.47 -2.25 -8.54
N PRO A 240 -11.21 -1.88 -9.82
CA PRO A 240 -10.30 -2.65 -10.67
C PRO A 240 -8.82 -2.59 -10.27
N ASP A 241 -8.43 -1.57 -9.51
CA ASP A 241 -7.08 -1.31 -9.01
C ASP A 241 -6.93 -1.64 -7.51
N ASP A 242 -8.04 -2.01 -6.86
CA ASP A 242 -8.14 -2.23 -5.43
C ASP A 242 -7.97 -3.73 -5.09
N ALA A 243 -6.95 -4.01 -4.27
CA ALA A 243 -6.62 -5.33 -3.77
C ALA A 243 -7.28 -5.62 -2.41
N CYS A 244 -7.78 -4.58 -1.73
CA CYS A 244 -8.36 -4.61 -0.39
C CYS A 244 -9.76 -3.98 -0.43
N PRO A 245 -10.78 -4.71 -0.94
CA PRO A 245 -12.11 -4.17 -1.30
C PRO A 245 -13.04 -3.85 -0.12
N ALA A 246 -12.48 -3.79 1.09
CA ALA A 246 -13.22 -3.59 2.33
C ALA A 246 -12.46 -2.68 3.30
N THR A 247 -11.53 -1.88 2.79
CA THR A 247 -10.75 -0.95 3.60
C THR A 247 -11.66 0.13 4.15
N ALA A 248 -11.46 0.51 5.41
CA ALA A 248 -12.37 1.46 6.04
C ALA A 248 -12.21 2.86 5.40
N PRO A 249 -13.32 3.51 4.98
CA PRO A 249 -13.23 4.80 4.32
C PRO A 249 -12.53 5.86 5.17
N GLY A 250 -11.56 6.53 4.56
CA GLY A 250 -10.74 7.56 5.19
C GLY A 250 -9.46 7.05 5.86
N GLU A 251 -9.25 5.73 5.94
CA GLU A 251 -7.96 5.17 6.35
C GLU A 251 -6.85 5.53 5.35
N PRO A 252 -5.60 5.72 5.83
CA PRO A 252 -4.47 5.85 4.95
C PRO A 252 -4.18 4.50 4.29
N VAL A 253 -4.49 4.40 3.00
CA VAL A 253 -4.21 3.19 2.21
C VAL A 253 -2.93 3.30 1.38
N ASP A 254 -2.44 2.22 0.81
CA ASP A 254 -1.31 2.22 -0.13
C ASP A 254 -1.78 2.51 -1.58
N GLY A 255 -0.97 2.14 -2.57
CA GLY A 255 -1.31 2.26 -3.98
C GLY A 255 -2.41 1.31 -4.48
N ASN A 256 -2.66 0.23 -3.74
CA ASN A 256 -3.55 -0.87 -4.06
C ASN A 256 -4.79 -0.92 -3.15
N GLY A 257 -5.02 0.13 -2.35
CA GLY A 257 -6.19 0.22 -1.48
C GLY A 257 -6.02 -0.44 -0.12
N CYS A 258 -4.83 -0.95 0.20
CA CYS A 258 -4.61 -1.65 1.47
C CYS A 258 -4.12 -0.70 2.57
N SER A 259 -4.73 -0.79 3.74
CA SER A 259 -4.48 0.00 4.96
C SER A 259 -3.01 -0.07 5.37
N GLU A 260 -2.47 1.09 5.73
CA GLU A 260 -1.13 1.24 6.30
C GLU A 260 -1.16 1.24 7.84
N LEU A 261 -2.32 0.94 8.44
CA LEU A 261 -2.52 0.91 9.88
C LEU A 261 -2.52 -0.53 10.41
N ASP A 262 -2.04 -0.66 11.64
CA ASP A 262 -2.11 -1.83 12.52
C ASP A 262 -2.63 -1.29 13.85
N VAL A 263 -3.91 -1.56 14.14
CA VAL A 263 -4.66 -0.89 15.23
C VAL A 263 -4.36 -1.52 16.59
N ASP A 264 -4.16 -2.84 16.66
CA ASP A 264 -3.89 -3.56 17.92
C ASP A 264 -2.39 -3.79 18.17
N GLY A 265 -1.55 -3.62 17.14
CA GLY A 265 -0.10 -3.68 17.25
C GLY A 265 0.46 -5.09 17.22
N ASP A 266 -0.28 -6.06 16.69
CA ASP A 266 0.13 -7.46 16.56
C ASP A 266 1.07 -7.71 15.35
N GLY A 267 1.32 -6.67 14.55
CA GLY A 267 2.18 -6.70 13.39
C GLY A 267 1.48 -7.11 12.08
N VAL A 268 0.17 -7.30 12.09
CA VAL A 268 -0.68 -7.54 10.93
C VAL A 268 -1.52 -6.29 10.64
N LEU A 269 -1.48 -5.80 9.40
CA LEU A 269 -2.23 -4.61 9.00
C LEU A 269 -3.74 -4.88 8.99
N ASN A 270 -4.55 -3.86 9.26
CA ASN A 270 -6.00 -3.95 9.43
C ASN A 270 -6.71 -4.82 8.36
N ASP A 271 -6.38 -4.65 7.08
CA ASP A 271 -7.07 -5.39 6.00
C ASP A 271 -6.63 -6.86 5.87
N LEU A 272 -5.48 -7.19 6.47
CA LEU A 272 -4.94 -8.54 6.53
C LEU A 272 -5.26 -9.23 7.87
N ASP A 273 -5.74 -8.47 8.85
CA ASP A 273 -6.03 -8.92 10.18
C ASP A 273 -7.50 -9.41 10.31
N GLN A 274 -7.65 -10.65 10.78
CA GLN A 274 -8.94 -11.28 11.03
C GLN A 274 -9.39 -11.11 12.48
N CYS A 275 -8.52 -10.60 13.35
CA CYS A 275 -8.68 -10.45 14.78
C CYS A 275 -8.23 -9.05 15.25
N PRO A 276 -9.01 -7.99 14.94
CA PRO A 276 -8.64 -6.57 15.15
C PRO A 276 -8.51 -6.09 16.60
N ASP A 277 -8.60 -7.02 17.56
CA ASP A 277 -8.57 -6.75 19.01
C ASP A 277 -7.64 -7.77 19.70
N THR A 278 -6.56 -8.19 19.05
CA THR A 278 -5.62 -9.17 19.60
C THR A 278 -4.86 -8.57 20.80
N PRO A 279 -4.88 -9.23 21.98
CA PRO A 279 -4.23 -8.68 23.15
C PRO A 279 -2.71 -8.76 23.04
N LEU A 280 -1.99 -7.77 23.57
CA LEU A 280 -0.52 -7.67 23.51
C LEU A 280 0.22 -8.90 24.08
N CYS A 281 -0.39 -9.62 25.02
CA CYS A 281 0.21 -10.85 25.56
C CYS A 281 0.09 -12.05 24.61
N ALA A 282 -0.69 -11.99 23.52
CA ALA A 282 -0.91 -13.12 22.62
C ALA A 282 0.27 -13.45 21.69
N GLU A 283 1.35 -12.68 21.74
CA GLU A 283 2.51 -12.88 20.88
C GLU A 283 3.20 -14.24 21.11
N PRO A 284 3.50 -15.02 20.05
CA PRO A 284 3.31 -14.71 18.64
C PRO A 284 1.89 -15.02 18.11
N VAL A 285 1.39 -14.18 17.20
CA VAL A 285 0.12 -14.39 16.47
C VAL A 285 0.29 -15.18 15.17
N LEU A 286 -0.83 -15.65 14.59
CA LEU A 286 -0.86 -16.22 13.25
C LEU A 286 -0.69 -15.13 12.18
N ALA A 287 -0.38 -15.52 10.94
CA ALA A 287 -0.31 -14.58 9.82
C ALA A 287 -1.64 -13.86 9.50
N SER A 288 -2.74 -14.28 10.14
CA SER A 288 -4.05 -13.66 10.08
C SER A 288 -4.32 -12.71 11.25
N GLY A 289 -3.31 -12.37 12.06
CA GLY A 289 -3.41 -11.61 13.31
C GLY A 289 -4.04 -12.38 14.49
N CYS A 290 -4.79 -13.44 14.18
CA CYS A 290 -5.46 -14.20 15.23
C CYS A 290 -4.51 -14.94 16.20
N PRO A 291 -4.82 -14.88 17.51
CA PRO A 291 -4.03 -15.54 18.55
C PRO A 291 -4.28 -17.05 18.59
N ILE A 292 -3.36 -17.78 19.23
CA ILE A 292 -3.44 -19.24 19.39
C ILE A 292 -3.95 -19.55 20.80
N ASP A 293 -4.98 -20.39 20.88
CA ASP A 293 -5.52 -20.98 22.12
C ASP A 293 -5.49 -22.51 21.93
N SER A 294 -4.52 -23.17 22.57
CA SER A 294 -4.21 -24.58 22.29
C SER A 294 -5.08 -25.56 23.06
N ASP A 295 -5.60 -25.16 24.20
CA ASP A 295 -6.42 -26.01 25.06
C ASP A 295 -7.90 -25.63 25.06
N SER A 296 -8.25 -24.54 24.37
CA SER A 296 -9.60 -24.06 24.09
C SER A 296 -10.37 -23.65 25.33
N ASP A 297 -9.71 -23.05 26.30
CA ASP A 297 -10.32 -22.58 27.54
C ASP A 297 -10.78 -21.10 27.50
N GLY A 298 -10.38 -20.37 26.45
CA GLY A 298 -10.73 -18.97 26.22
C GLY A 298 -9.64 -17.96 26.63
N VAL A 299 -8.52 -18.42 27.16
CA VAL A 299 -7.29 -17.65 27.38
C VAL A 299 -6.28 -18.06 26.32
N VAL A 300 -5.72 -17.08 25.61
CA VAL A 300 -4.78 -17.35 24.53
C VAL A 300 -3.41 -17.69 25.10
N ASN A 301 -2.67 -18.59 24.44
CA ASN A 301 -1.41 -19.18 24.94
C ASN A 301 -0.41 -18.18 25.55
N GLY A 302 -0.21 -17.01 24.94
CA GLY A 302 0.75 -16.02 25.44
C GLY A 302 0.27 -15.25 26.68
N CYS A 303 -1.04 -15.32 26.97
CA CYS A 303 -1.68 -14.76 28.16
C CYS A 303 -2.05 -15.85 29.18
N ASP A 304 -1.75 -17.12 28.89
CA ASP A 304 -2.21 -18.28 29.64
C ASP A 304 -1.09 -18.83 30.53
N ASN A 305 -1.33 -18.91 31.84
CA ASN A 305 -0.41 -19.52 32.80
C ASN A 305 -0.41 -21.06 32.75
N CYS A 306 -1.30 -21.68 31.96
CA CYS A 306 -1.32 -23.10 31.63
C CYS A 306 -1.70 -23.39 30.16
N PRO A 307 -0.85 -23.05 29.16
CA PRO A 307 -1.18 -23.10 27.71
C PRO A 307 -1.61 -24.45 27.10
N ALA A 308 -1.63 -25.52 27.90
CA ALA A 308 -1.98 -26.87 27.47
C ALA A 308 -2.99 -27.56 28.41
N ALA A 309 -3.50 -26.87 29.43
CA ALA A 309 -4.37 -27.42 30.46
C ALA A 309 -5.49 -26.43 30.81
N PRO A 310 -6.74 -26.70 30.39
CA PRO A 310 -7.83 -25.72 30.48
C PRO A 310 -8.06 -25.19 31.89
N ASN A 311 -7.90 -23.89 32.09
CA ASN A 311 -8.04 -23.20 33.36
C ASN A 311 -8.47 -21.73 33.17
N ALA A 312 -9.62 -21.49 32.55
CA ALA A 312 -10.14 -20.14 32.25
C ALA A 312 -10.18 -19.13 33.43
N GLY A 313 -10.08 -19.61 34.69
CA GLY A 313 -9.96 -18.77 35.88
C GLY A 313 -8.56 -18.19 36.11
N GLN A 314 -7.53 -18.75 35.48
CA GLN A 314 -6.11 -18.42 35.63
C GLN A 314 -5.69 -18.37 37.09
N ASP A 315 -6.21 -19.30 37.89
CA ASP A 315 -5.84 -19.46 39.30
C ASP A 315 -4.35 -19.83 39.38
N ASP A 316 -3.62 -19.16 40.25
CA ASP A 316 -2.18 -19.29 40.52
C ASP A 316 -1.98 -18.88 41.99
N ALA A 317 -2.14 -19.84 42.90
CA ALA A 317 -2.33 -19.54 44.33
C ALA A 317 -1.04 -19.09 45.04
N ASP A 318 0.13 -19.45 44.50
CA ASP A 318 1.44 -19.07 45.02
C ASP A 318 2.16 -18.00 44.17
N SER A 319 1.60 -17.63 43.02
CA SER A 319 2.03 -16.52 42.16
C SER A 319 3.40 -16.73 41.54
N ASP A 320 3.72 -17.98 41.17
CA ASP A 320 4.98 -18.33 40.49
C ASP A 320 4.89 -18.19 38.95
N GLY A 321 3.69 -17.96 38.42
CA GLY A 321 3.41 -17.79 37.00
C GLY A 321 2.99 -19.08 36.27
N ILE A 322 2.92 -20.22 36.98
CA ILE A 322 2.36 -21.49 36.53
C ILE A 322 0.97 -21.63 37.17
N GLY A 323 -0.07 -21.86 36.36
CA GLY A 323 -1.41 -21.97 36.92
C GLY A 323 -1.65 -23.26 37.71
N ASP A 324 -2.56 -23.21 38.68
CA ASP A 324 -2.93 -24.34 39.56
C ASP A 324 -3.30 -25.63 38.79
N ALA A 325 -3.75 -25.48 37.53
CA ALA A 325 -4.19 -26.59 36.68
C ALA A 325 -3.04 -27.38 36.04
N CYS A 326 -1.86 -26.77 35.89
CA CYS A 326 -0.67 -27.35 35.30
C CYS A 326 0.55 -27.32 36.22
N ASP A 327 0.41 -26.72 37.40
CA ASP A 327 1.40 -26.75 38.45
C ASP A 327 1.35 -28.07 39.24
N ASN A 328 2.52 -28.66 39.47
CA ASN A 328 2.65 -29.83 40.33
C ASN A 328 2.51 -29.45 41.80
N CYS A 329 2.79 -28.19 42.15
CA CYS A 329 2.77 -27.65 43.51
C CYS A 329 1.92 -26.39 43.65
N PRO A 330 0.57 -26.46 43.48
CA PRO A 330 -0.31 -25.29 43.35
C PRO A 330 -0.36 -24.31 44.53
N ASN A 331 0.42 -24.52 45.59
CA ASN A 331 0.46 -23.66 46.77
C ASN A 331 1.90 -23.35 47.22
N ALA A 332 2.92 -23.73 46.44
CA ALA A 332 4.33 -23.48 46.78
C ALA A 332 5.26 -23.54 45.56
N VAL A 333 6.09 -22.50 45.44
CA VAL A 333 7.09 -22.36 44.37
C VAL A 333 8.05 -23.55 44.40
N LEU A 334 8.19 -24.25 43.27
CA LEU A 334 9.13 -25.36 43.15
C LEU A 334 10.56 -24.88 43.46
N GLY A 335 11.27 -25.57 44.36
CA GLY A 335 12.60 -25.20 44.82
C GLY A 335 12.64 -24.23 46.03
N ASP A 336 11.54 -23.60 46.43
CA ASP A 336 11.45 -22.70 47.60
C ASP A 336 11.29 -23.52 48.89
N ALA A 337 12.34 -24.27 49.23
CA ALA A 337 12.32 -25.23 50.32
C ALA A 337 12.02 -24.60 51.69
N ASP A 338 12.34 -23.31 51.92
CA ASP A 338 12.04 -22.63 53.18
C ASP A 338 10.74 -21.82 53.20
N GLY A 339 9.99 -21.80 52.08
CA GLY A 339 8.66 -21.21 51.96
C GLY A 339 8.64 -19.69 52.05
N ASN A 340 9.72 -19.01 51.65
CA ASN A 340 9.81 -17.55 51.69
C ASN A 340 9.33 -16.86 50.40
N GLY A 341 8.97 -17.64 49.38
CA GLY A 341 8.56 -17.23 48.04
C GLY A 341 9.71 -16.93 47.09
N VAL A 342 10.96 -17.35 47.41
CA VAL A 342 12.13 -17.05 46.59
C VAL A 342 13.12 -18.21 46.59
N VAL A 343 13.29 -18.85 45.44
CA VAL A 343 14.31 -19.89 45.23
C VAL A 343 15.71 -19.28 45.24
N ASN A 344 16.53 -19.66 46.22
CA ASN A 344 17.90 -19.18 46.37
C ASN A 344 18.79 -20.14 47.18
N ALA A 345 20.04 -19.73 47.45
CA ALA A 345 21.00 -20.57 48.16
C ALA A 345 20.61 -20.91 49.63
N ARG A 346 19.63 -20.20 50.22
CA ARG A 346 19.10 -20.52 51.55
C ARG A 346 18.27 -21.80 51.53
N ASP A 347 17.57 -22.07 50.43
CA ASP A 347 16.70 -23.23 50.25
C ASP A 347 17.49 -24.54 50.28
N ILE A 348 18.75 -24.50 49.82
CA ILE A 348 19.69 -25.64 49.92
C ILE A 348 19.79 -26.17 51.35
N GLN A 349 19.80 -25.28 52.35
CA GLN A 349 19.90 -25.71 53.74
C GLN A 349 18.66 -26.52 54.13
N ARG A 350 17.47 -26.01 53.80
CA ARG A 350 16.21 -26.64 54.19
C ARG A 350 15.96 -27.94 53.42
N PHE A 351 16.21 -27.93 52.12
CA PHE A 351 16.18 -29.13 51.27
C PHE A 351 17.11 -30.24 51.80
N THR A 352 18.34 -29.90 52.16
CA THR A 352 19.31 -30.86 52.73
C THR A 352 18.81 -31.46 54.05
N GLU A 353 18.17 -30.66 54.90
CA GLU A 353 17.57 -31.15 56.14
C GLU A 353 16.46 -32.18 55.85
N ILE A 354 15.58 -31.92 54.88
CA ILE A 354 14.48 -32.80 54.50
C ILE A 354 15.00 -34.13 53.94
N VAL A 355 15.97 -34.09 53.00
CA VAL A 355 16.63 -35.30 52.46
C VAL A 355 17.30 -36.14 53.55
N LEU A 356 17.86 -35.50 54.59
CA LEU A 356 18.46 -36.17 55.74
C LEU A 356 17.43 -36.67 56.79
N GLY A 357 16.13 -36.55 56.52
CA GLY A 357 15.05 -37.09 57.32
C GLY A 357 14.44 -36.10 58.33
N ALA A 358 14.67 -34.80 58.18
CA ALA A 358 13.90 -33.81 58.92
C ALA A 358 12.43 -33.86 58.49
N PRO A 359 11.47 -33.72 59.42
CA PRO A 359 10.06 -33.69 59.05
C PRO A 359 9.76 -32.40 58.26
N PRO A 360 9.08 -32.53 57.12
CA PRO A 360 8.61 -31.38 56.35
C PRO A 360 7.43 -30.69 57.05
N VAL A 361 7.23 -29.41 56.78
CA VAL A 361 6.10 -28.61 57.27
C VAL A 361 5.40 -27.91 56.11
N GLY A 362 4.07 -27.88 56.13
CA GLY A 362 3.30 -27.25 55.05
C GLY A 362 3.54 -27.94 53.71
N GLU A 363 3.83 -27.14 52.68
CA GLU A 363 4.00 -27.56 51.28
C GLU A 363 5.48 -27.87 50.91
N GLU A 364 6.39 -27.90 51.89
CA GLU A 364 7.82 -28.19 51.67
C GLU A 364 8.08 -29.52 50.95
N LEU A 365 7.18 -30.51 51.12
CA LEU A 365 7.29 -31.78 50.40
C LEU A 365 7.12 -31.58 48.90
N CYS A 366 6.18 -30.73 48.49
CA CYS A 366 5.95 -30.47 47.09
C CYS A 366 7.09 -29.61 46.53
N ALA A 367 7.43 -28.52 47.20
CA ALA A 367 8.51 -27.62 46.76
C ALA A 367 9.88 -28.31 46.64
N CYS A 368 10.10 -29.44 47.34
CA CYS A 368 11.33 -30.21 47.28
C CYS A 368 11.26 -31.49 46.41
N ASP A 369 10.08 -31.87 45.90
CA ASP A 369 9.89 -33.04 45.04
C ASP A 369 10.00 -32.60 43.58
N MET A 370 11.23 -32.60 43.08
CA MET A 370 11.59 -31.99 41.79
C MET A 370 11.29 -32.92 40.61
N ASP A 371 11.25 -34.24 40.83
CA ASP A 371 10.92 -35.22 39.81
C ASP A 371 9.45 -35.69 39.85
N ASN A 372 8.67 -35.16 40.79
CA ASN A 372 7.23 -35.39 40.97
C ASN A 372 6.91 -36.88 41.16
N ASP A 373 7.77 -37.60 41.90
CA ASP A 373 7.57 -39.01 42.26
C ASP A 373 6.93 -39.20 43.66
N SER A 374 6.58 -38.09 44.31
CA SER A 374 6.05 -37.99 45.67
C SER A 374 7.06 -38.31 46.78
N ALA A 375 8.36 -38.33 46.49
CA ALA A 375 9.40 -38.58 47.47
C ALA A 375 10.63 -37.67 47.30
N VAL A 376 10.85 -36.82 48.31
CA VAL A 376 12.09 -36.01 48.40
C VAL A 376 13.27 -36.91 48.79
N THR A 377 14.14 -37.20 47.82
CA THR A 377 15.30 -38.09 47.94
C THR A 377 16.57 -37.49 47.30
N GLU A 378 17.64 -38.27 47.24
CA GLU A 378 18.85 -37.88 46.49
C GLU A 378 18.59 -37.73 44.98
N ALA A 379 17.47 -38.24 44.46
CA ALA A 379 17.08 -38.12 43.06
C ALA A 379 16.68 -36.69 42.65
N ASP A 380 16.14 -35.90 43.58
CA ASP A 380 15.70 -34.52 43.37
C ASP A 380 16.85 -33.52 43.33
N VAL A 381 18.00 -33.88 43.93
CA VAL A 381 19.17 -33.01 44.09
C VAL A 381 19.62 -32.34 42.78
N PRO A 382 19.72 -33.04 41.63
CA PRO A 382 20.16 -32.42 40.39
C PRO A 382 19.22 -31.30 39.93
N GLN A 383 17.91 -31.54 39.91
CA GLN A 383 16.92 -30.55 39.49
C GLN A 383 16.82 -29.40 40.50
N PHE A 384 16.85 -29.71 41.81
CA PHE A 384 16.85 -28.69 42.85
C PHE A 384 18.05 -27.73 42.70
N VAL A 385 19.24 -28.27 42.41
CA VAL A 385 20.43 -27.46 42.17
C VAL A 385 20.30 -26.63 40.90
N ASP A 386 19.73 -27.18 39.84
CA ASP A 386 19.50 -26.45 38.59
C ASP A 386 18.54 -25.26 38.80
N GLU A 387 17.48 -25.45 39.59
CA GLU A 387 16.50 -24.42 39.95
C GLU A 387 17.15 -23.29 40.77
N VAL A 388 17.92 -23.63 41.81
CA VAL A 388 18.60 -22.63 42.65
C VAL A 388 19.70 -21.85 41.90
N LEU A 389 20.32 -22.46 40.89
CA LEU A 389 21.38 -21.82 40.09
C LEU A 389 20.84 -20.98 38.93
N ASN A 390 19.61 -21.25 38.48
CA ASN A 390 18.94 -20.51 37.41
C ASN A 390 17.52 -20.08 37.84
N PRO A 391 17.41 -19.29 38.92
CA PRO A 391 16.14 -18.90 39.50
C PRO A 391 15.37 -17.88 38.66
#